data_AF-A0A1A8JZ84-F1
#
_entry.id   AF-A0A1A8JZ84-F1
#
_cell.length_a   1.000
_cell.length_b   1.000
_cell.length_c   1.000
_cell.angle_alpha   90.00
_cell.angle_beta   90.00
_cell.angle_gamma   90.00
#
_symmetry.space_group_name_H-M   'P 1'
#
loop_
_entity.id
_entity.type
_entity.pdbx_description
1 polymer ?
#
loop_
_entity_poly.entity_id
_entity_poly.type
_entity_poly.pdbx_seq_one_letter_code
_entity_poly.pdbx_strand_id
1 'polypeptide(L)'
;TNTEKEPPLPHQYKDLLAEFRSTLGEMKKPVVVLVDGVDLLQDGRGQLSSDWIPQQLPNGVCIVLSVTSKTPLLQTLSTKRGMPLFSLGQLTVPDRKEIIQKELDAFGKKLSDSAFNNQLQTLVTKKGAASPLY
;
A
#
# COMPACT_ATOMS: atom_id res chain seq x y z
N THR A 1 11.33 -38.22 13.70
CA THR A 1 11.36 -37.18 12.66
C THR A 1 10.02 -37.18 11.94
N ASN A 2 9.01 -36.49 12.50
CA ASN A 2 7.74 -36.29 11.81
C ASN A 2 7.79 -34.91 11.16
N THR A 3 8.22 -34.87 9.91
CA THR A 3 7.96 -33.75 9.02
C THR A 3 6.50 -33.89 8.60
N GLU A 4 5.58 -33.25 9.33
CA GLU A 4 4.24 -33.01 8.82
C GLU A 4 4.41 -32.26 7.50
N LYS A 5 4.05 -32.91 6.40
CA LYS A 5 3.99 -32.26 5.10
C LYS A 5 2.84 -31.28 5.17
N GLU A 6 3.18 -30.00 5.06
CA GLU A 6 2.22 -28.94 4.82
C GLU A 6 1.31 -29.36 3.65
N PRO A 7 -0.03 -29.31 3.81
CA PRO A 7 -0.94 -29.73 2.76
C PRO A 7 -0.66 -28.93 1.47
N PRO A 8 -0.86 -29.54 0.29
CA PRO A 8 -0.63 -28.84 -0.96
C PRO A 8 -1.53 -27.61 -1.04
N LEU A 9 -0.95 -26.48 -1.44
CA LEU A 9 -1.69 -25.23 -1.63
C LEU A 9 -2.87 -25.45 -2.59
N PRO A 10 -4.07 -24.97 -2.27
CA PRO A 10 -5.21 -25.11 -3.17
C PRO A 10 -4.93 -24.49 -4.53
N HIS A 11 -5.35 -25.19 -5.58
CA HIS A 11 -5.11 -24.73 -6.96
C HIS A 11 -6.29 -23.96 -7.54
N GLN A 12 -7.46 -23.98 -6.88
CA GLN A 12 -8.63 -23.22 -7.30
C GLN A 12 -8.77 -21.96 -6.47
N TYR A 13 -9.14 -20.86 -7.14
CA TYR A 13 -9.35 -19.56 -6.49
C TYR A 13 -10.36 -19.62 -5.33
N LYS A 14 -11.46 -20.37 -5.47
CA LYS A 14 -12.47 -20.51 -4.43
C LYS A 14 -11.92 -21.16 -3.15
N ASP A 15 -11.07 -22.16 -3.31
CA ASP A 15 -10.47 -22.89 -2.20
C ASP A 15 -9.43 -22.00 -1.50
N LEU A 16 -8.63 -21.24 -2.26
CA LEU A 16 -7.72 -20.22 -1.73
C LEU A 16 -8.46 -19.15 -0.92
N LEU A 17 -9.62 -18.69 -1.40
CA LEU A 17 -10.44 -17.73 -0.64
C LEU A 17 -10.98 -18.31 0.66
N ALA A 18 -11.39 -19.58 0.65
CA ALA A 18 -11.89 -20.25 1.84
C ALA A 18 -10.77 -20.42 2.87
N GLU A 19 -9.60 -20.87 2.44
CA GLU A 19 -8.42 -21.01 3.29
C GLU A 19 -8.00 -19.66 3.85
N PHE A 20 -7.86 -18.62 3.02
CA PHE A 20 -7.50 -17.27 3.47
C PHE A 20 -8.43 -16.76 4.58
N ARG A 21 -9.75 -16.94 4.42
CA ARG A 21 -10.73 -16.55 5.44
C ARG A 21 -10.61 -17.39 6.72
N SER A 22 -10.37 -18.70 6.60
CA SER A 22 -10.16 -19.59 7.74
C SER A 22 -8.91 -19.18 8.53
N THR A 23 -7.78 -18.99 7.83
CA THR A 23 -6.51 -18.58 8.42
C THR A 23 -6.65 -17.25 9.16
N LEU A 24 -7.34 -16.25 8.58
CA LEU A 24 -7.62 -14.99 9.27
C LEU A 24 -8.48 -15.18 10.52
N GLY A 25 -9.46 -16.09 10.48
CA GLY A 25 -10.35 -16.38 11.61
C GLY A 25 -9.66 -17.11 12.77
N GLU A 26 -8.61 -17.88 12.49
CA GLU A 26 -7.84 -18.62 13.49
C GLU A 26 -6.76 -17.77 14.20
N MET A 27 -6.54 -16.54 13.73
CA MET A 27 -5.56 -15.64 14.33
C MET A 27 -5.94 -15.29 15.78
N LYS A 28 -5.16 -15.84 16.72
CA LYS A 28 -5.33 -15.58 18.16
C LYS A 28 -4.75 -14.23 18.62
N LYS A 29 -3.91 -13.61 17.80
CA LYS A 29 -3.28 -12.32 18.08
C LYS A 29 -3.74 -11.30 17.04
N PRO A 30 -3.75 -10.00 17.37
CA PRO A 30 -4.04 -8.96 16.40
C PRO A 30 -3.08 -9.04 15.20
N VAL A 31 -3.63 -8.95 13.99
CA VAL A 31 -2.89 -9.05 12.72
C VAL A 31 -3.30 -7.92 11.80
N VAL A 32 -2.30 -7.30 11.17
CA VAL A 32 -2.50 -6.33 10.09
C VAL A 32 -1.99 -6.95 8.80
N VAL A 33 -2.86 -7.03 7.79
CA VAL A 33 -2.50 -7.47 6.44
C VAL A 33 -2.45 -6.26 5.53
N LEU A 34 -1.27 -5.94 4.99
CA LEU A 34 -1.10 -4.91 3.99
C LEU A 34 -1.05 -5.57 2.61
N VAL A 35 -1.98 -5.19 1.73
CA VAL A 35 -1.98 -5.64 0.33
C VAL A 35 -1.68 -4.44 -0.55
N ASP A 36 -0.52 -4.49 -1.19
CA ASP A 36 -0.04 -3.44 -2.07
C ASP A 36 -0.53 -3.66 -3.52
N GLY A 37 -1.06 -2.62 -4.15
CA GLY A 37 -1.50 -2.63 -5.55
C GLY A 37 -2.70 -3.53 -5.81
N VAL A 38 -3.79 -3.40 -5.04
CA VAL A 38 -4.97 -4.28 -5.21
C VAL A 38 -5.62 -4.18 -6.58
N ASP A 39 -5.43 -3.06 -7.29
CA ASP A 39 -5.86 -2.84 -8.66
C ASP A 39 -5.06 -3.65 -9.72
N LEU A 40 -4.03 -4.37 -9.30
CA LEU A 40 -3.31 -5.34 -10.14
C LEU A 40 -3.93 -6.74 -10.09
N LEU A 41 -4.83 -7.00 -9.13
CA LEU A 41 -5.51 -8.29 -8.99
C LEU A 41 -6.66 -8.42 -10.00
N GLN A 42 -6.44 -9.25 -11.01
CA GLN A 42 -7.39 -9.52 -12.08
C GLN A 42 -7.86 -10.98 -12.04
N ASP A 43 -9.10 -11.22 -12.44
CA ASP A 43 -9.62 -12.56 -12.66
C ASP A 43 -9.06 -13.18 -13.96
N GLY A 44 -9.42 -14.45 -14.23
CA GLY A 44 -8.99 -15.15 -15.45
C GLY A 44 -9.52 -14.53 -16.76
N ARG A 45 -10.36 -13.50 -16.70
CA ARG A 45 -10.88 -12.72 -17.83
C ARG A 45 -10.28 -11.30 -17.89
N GLY A 46 -9.33 -10.97 -17.02
CA GLY A 46 -8.70 -9.65 -16.94
C GLY A 46 -9.55 -8.58 -16.24
N GLN A 47 -10.63 -8.97 -15.55
CA GLN A 47 -11.49 -8.04 -14.81
C GLN A 47 -10.97 -7.84 -13.39
N LEU A 48 -11.08 -6.61 -12.87
CA LEU A 48 -10.73 -6.30 -11.48
C LEU A 48 -11.61 -7.09 -10.51
N SER A 49 -10.99 -7.75 -9.52
CA SER A 49 -11.70 -8.58 -8.54
C SER A 49 -11.61 -7.99 -7.13
N SER A 50 -12.76 -7.85 -6.48
CA SER A 50 -12.86 -7.43 -5.06
C SER A 50 -13.50 -8.49 -4.15
N ASP A 51 -13.80 -9.67 -4.70
CA ASP A 51 -14.56 -10.74 -4.03
C ASP A 51 -13.75 -11.45 -2.93
N TRP A 52 -12.42 -11.34 -3.03
CA TRP A 52 -11.51 -11.87 -2.04
C TRP A 52 -11.55 -11.09 -0.73
N ILE A 53 -11.88 -9.79 -0.79
CA ILE A 53 -11.93 -8.90 0.38
C ILE A 53 -13.12 -9.32 1.26
N PRO A 54 -12.88 -9.79 2.50
CA PRO A 54 -13.96 -10.20 3.38
C PRO A 54 -14.92 -9.05 3.67
N GLN A 55 -16.24 -9.32 3.63
CA GLN A 55 -17.25 -8.31 3.99
C GLN A 55 -17.28 -8.03 5.50
N GLN A 56 -16.87 -9.00 6.30
CA GLN A 56 -16.74 -8.90 7.75
C GLN A 56 -15.36 -9.44 8.12
N LEU A 57 -14.60 -8.66 8.89
CA LEU A 57 -13.29 -9.07 9.37
C LEU A 57 -13.42 -9.74 10.74
N PRO A 58 -12.67 -10.83 11.00
CA PRO A 58 -12.55 -11.40 12.33
C PRO A 58 -12.01 -10.38 13.35
N ASN A 59 -12.34 -10.58 14.62
CA ASN A 59 -11.84 -9.71 15.69
C ASN A 59 -10.30 -9.70 15.73
N GLY A 60 -9.71 -8.51 15.80
CA GLY A 60 -8.25 -8.34 15.82
C GLY A 60 -7.59 -8.38 14.44
N VAL A 61 -8.34 -8.58 13.35
CA VAL A 61 -7.82 -8.50 11.99
C VAL A 61 -8.09 -7.13 11.38
N CYS A 62 -7.03 -6.49 10.86
CA CYS A 62 -7.12 -5.28 10.06
C CYS A 62 -6.54 -5.55 8.67
N ILE A 63 -7.24 -5.13 7.62
CA ILE A 63 -6.72 -5.21 6.26
C ILE A 63 -6.55 -3.79 5.73
N VAL A 64 -5.33 -3.46 5.31
CA VAL A 64 -4.98 -2.19 4.67
C VAL A 64 -4.70 -2.46 3.21
N LEU A 65 -5.39 -1.73 2.33
CA LEU A 65 -5.29 -1.91 0.88
C LEU A 65 -4.68 -0.65 0.28
N SER A 66 -3.63 -0.81 -0.52
CA SER A 66 -3.14 0.27 -1.38
C SER A 66 -3.77 0.11 -2.77
N VAL A 67 -4.26 1.22 -3.33
CA VAL A 67 -4.93 1.25 -4.63
C VAL A 67 -4.54 2.51 -5.38
N THR A 68 -4.28 2.38 -6.68
CA THR A 68 -4.00 3.54 -7.51
C THR A 68 -5.22 4.47 -7.57
N SER A 69 -4.96 5.77 -7.51
CA SER A 69 -6.00 6.79 -7.68
C SER A 69 -6.67 6.64 -9.05
N LYS A 70 -8.01 6.78 -9.09
CA LYS A 70 -8.86 6.75 -10.31
C LYS A 70 -9.11 5.36 -10.93
N THR A 71 -8.88 4.28 -10.20
CA THR A 71 -9.28 2.93 -10.67
C THR A 71 -10.79 2.70 -10.46
N PRO A 72 -11.46 1.91 -11.32
CA PRO A 72 -12.85 1.50 -11.08
C PRO A 72 -13.01 0.73 -9.76
N LEU A 73 -11.98 -0.01 -9.35
CA LEU A 73 -11.95 -0.75 -8.09
C LEU A 73 -12.14 0.18 -6.88
N LEU A 74 -11.50 1.37 -6.89
CA LEU A 74 -11.67 2.34 -5.81
C LEU A 74 -13.14 2.77 -5.62
N GLN A 75 -13.90 2.94 -6.70
CA GLN A 75 -15.32 3.28 -6.61
C GLN A 75 -16.10 2.16 -5.91
N THR A 76 -15.89 0.91 -6.31
CA THR A 76 -16.51 -0.27 -5.68
C THR A 76 -16.16 -0.36 -4.20
N LEU A 77 -14.89 -0.17 -3.82
CA LEU A 77 -14.44 -0.22 -2.43
C LEU A 77 -15.02 0.93 -1.59
N SER A 78 -15.13 2.14 -2.15
CA SER A 78 -15.66 3.30 -1.43
C SER A 78 -17.13 3.17 -1.01
N THR A 79 -17.90 2.32 -1.71
CA THR A 79 -19.30 2.02 -1.35
C THR A 79 -19.45 0.97 -0.24
N LYS A 80 -18.39 0.21 0.08
CA LYS A 80 -18.44 -0.82 1.12
C LYS A 80 -18.43 -0.18 2.51
N ARG A 81 -19.34 -0.60 3.39
CA ARG A 81 -19.36 -0.14 4.79
C ARG A 81 -18.11 -0.62 5.53
N GLY A 82 -17.60 0.23 6.43
CA GLY A 82 -16.46 -0.13 7.28
C GLY A 82 -15.09 -0.07 6.61
N MET A 83 -14.99 0.54 5.42
CA MET A 83 -13.72 0.73 4.70
C MET A 83 -13.35 2.21 4.66
N PRO A 84 -12.66 2.76 5.67
CA PRO A 84 -12.21 4.14 5.63
C PRO A 84 -11.23 4.34 4.47
N LEU A 85 -11.41 5.42 3.72
CA LEU A 85 -10.51 5.79 2.63
C LEU A 85 -9.52 6.85 3.10
N PHE A 86 -8.23 6.58 2.91
CA PHE A 86 -7.17 7.55 3.11
C PHE A 86 -6.51 7.88 1.77
N SER A 87 -6.58 9.15 1.35
CA SER A 87 -6.00 9.60 0.10
C SER A 87 -4.57 10.08 0.31
N LEU A 88 -3.61 9.49 -0.41
CA LEU A 88 -2.24 9.95 -0.46
C LEU A 88 -2.08 11.01 -1.56
N GLY A 89 -1.84 12.25 -1.13
CA GLY A 89 -1.61 13.38 -2.02
C GLY A 89 -0.17 13.52 -2.49
N GLN A 90 0.10 14.59 -3.23
CA GLN A 90 1.47 15.00 -3.57
C GLN A 90 2.22 15.49 -2.34
N LEU A 91 3.55 15.40 -2.36
CA LEU A 91 4.40 15.95 -1.29
C LEU A 91 4.21 17.45 -1.17
N THR A 92 4.02 17.92 0.07
CA THR A 92 4.01 19.36 0.35
C THR A 92 5.43 19.92 0.25
N VAL A 93 5.56 21.24 0.12
CA VAL A 93 6.88 21.89 0.07
C VAL A 93 7.73 21.58 1.32
N PRO A 94 7.17 21.60 2.54
CA PRO A 94 7.87 21.11 3.74
C PRO A 94 8.34 19.65 3.61
N ASP A 95 7.47 18.72 3.20
CA ASP A 95 7.82 17.30 3.10
C ASP A 95 8.96 17.07 2.10
N ARG A 96 8.93 17.78 0.96
CA ARG A 96 10.01 17.73 -0.05
C ARG A 96 11.34 18.13 0.55
N LYS A 97 11.38 19.24 1.30
CA LYS A 97 12.60 19.72 1.97
C LYS A 97 13.12 18.68 2.96
N GLU A 98 12.23 18.12 3.78
CA GLU A 98 12.59 17.13 4.78
C GLU A 98 13.15 15.86 4.15
N ILE A 99 12.51 15.33 3.09
CA ILE A 99 12.99 14.14 2.37
C ILE A 99 14.37 14.41 1.75
N ILE A 100 14.54 15.51 1.02
CA ILE A 100 15.83 15.87 0.40
C ILE A 100 16.93 15.97 1.45
N GLN A 101 16.65 16.63 2.59
CA GLN A 101 17.64 16.81 3.64
C GLN A 101 18.01 15.48 4.31
N LYS A 102 17.02 14.65 4.67
CA LYS A 102 17.25 13.33 5.29
C LYS A 102 18.06 12.40 4.37
N GLU A 103 17.71 12.35 3.09
CA GLU A 103 18.42 11.52 2.12
C GLU A 103 19.89 11.97 1.98
N LEU A 104 20.15 13.27 1.89
CA LEU A 104 21.52 13.79 1.74
C LEU A 104 22.35 13.67 3.02
N ASP A 105 21.74 13.90 4.17
CA ASP A 105 22.37 13.74 5.48
C ASP A 105 22.83 12.28 5.69
N ALA A 106 22.09 11.29 5.18
CA ALA A 106 22.48 9.88 5.21
C ALA A 106 23.80 9.60 4.46
N PHE A 107 24.16 10.44 3.48
CA PHE A 107 25.45 10.39 2.77
C PHE A 107 26.46 11.43 3.24
N GLY A 108 26.18 12.14 4.35
CA GLY A 108 27.04 13.21 4.88
C GLY A 108 27.13 14.45 3.98
N LYS A 109 26.19 14.61 3.03
CA LYS A 109 26.15 15.74 2.11
C LYS A 109 25.21 16.81 2.66
N LYS A 110 25.61 18.08 2.57
CA LYS A 110 24.77 19.23 2.90
C LYS A 110 24.60 20.11 1.68
N LEU A 111 23.37 20.55 1.41
CA LEU A 111 23.08 21.53 0.37
C LEU A 111 23.37 22.93 0.89
N SER A 112 23.77 23.83 -0.01
CA SER A 112 23.85 25.24 0.31
C SER A 112 22.45 25.87 0.34
N ASP A 113 22.12 26.52 1.46
CA ASP A 113 20.96 27.41 1.60
C ASP A 113 21.33 28.89 1.36
N SER A 114 22.51 29.15 0.80
CA SER A 114 22.98 30.53 0.57
C SER A 114 22.05 31.29 -0.38
N ALA A 115 21.89 32.60 -0.14
CA ALA A 115 21.03 33.46 -0.95
C ALA A 115 21.45 33.52 -2.44
N PHE A 116 22.72 33.25 -2.74
CA PHE A 116 23.28 33.29 -4.09
C PHE A 116 23.26 31.92 -4.80
N ASN A 117 23.16 30.81 -4.07
CA ASN A 117 23.14 29.46 -4.64
C ASN A 117 22.32 28.52 -3.76
N ASN A 118 21.00 28.71 -3.76
CA ASN A 118 20.08 27.89 -2.97
C ASN A 118 19.73 26.60 -3.73
N GLN A 119 20.59 25.59 -3.54
CA GLN A 119 20.45 24.30 -4.19
C GLN A 119 19.21 23.55 -3.68
N LEU A 120 18.89 23.70 -2.39
CA LEU A 120 17.70 23.10 -1.79
C LEU A 120 16.42 23.62 -2.45
N GLN A 121 16.29 24.94 -2.62
CA GLN A 121 15.14 25.56 -3.29
C GLN A 121 15.03 25.11 -4.74
N THR A 122 16.16 24.96 -5.43
CA THR A 122 16.18 24.47 -6.82
C THR A 122 15.60 23.05 -6.90
N LEU A 123 15.94 22.15 -5.98
CA LEU A 123 15.41 20.79 -5.96
C LEU A 123 13.93 20.74 -5.58
N VAL A 124 13.52 21.50 -4.56
CA VAL A 124 12.14 21.54 -4.04
C VAL A 124 11.14 22.07 -5.07
N THR A 125 11.57 23.03 -5.90
CA THR A 125 10.74 23.68 -6.92
C THR A 125 10.86 23.04 -8.30
N LYS A 126 11.75 22.05 -8.46
CA LYS A 126 11.96 21.37 -9.74
C LYS A 126 10.65 20.74 -10.22
N LYS A 127 10.38 20.87 -11.53
CA LYS A 127 9.19 20.27 -12.14
C LYS A 127 9.19 18.75 -11.91
N GLY A 128 8.18 18.26 -11.20
CA GLY A 128 8.06 16.85 -10.84
C GLY A 128 8.33 16.55 -9.36
N ALA A 129 9.00 17.45 -8.61
CA ALA A 129 9.38 17.26 -7.21
C ALA A 129 8.20 17.07 -6.23
N ALA A 130 6.97 17.28 -6.70
CA ALA A 130 5.76 16.94 -5.96
C ALA A 130 5.51 15.42 -5.85
N SER A 131 6.08 14.64 -6.78
CA SER A 131 6.05 13.19 -6.79
C SER A 131 7.18 12.64 -5.93
N PRO A 132 6.92 11.74 -4.96
CA PRO A 132 7.97 11.06 -4.19
C PRO A 132 8.95 10.23 -5.04
N LEU A 133 8.53 9.80 -6.24
CA LEU A 133 9.33 8.94 -7.13
C LEU A 133 10.20 9.72 -8.13
N TYR A 134 10.18 11.06 -8.07
CA TYR A 134 10.93 11.93 -8.98
C TYR A 134 12.34 12.23 -8.46
#